data_AF-A0A938YXR6-F1
#
_entry.id   AF-A0A938YXR6-F1
#
_cell.length_a   1.000
_cell.length_b   1.000
_cell.length_c   1.000
_cell.angle_alpha   90.00
_cell.angle_beta   90.00
_cell.angle_gamma   90.00
#
_symmetry.space_group_name_H-M   'P 1'
#
loop_
_entity.id
_entity.type
_entity.pdbx_description
1 polymer ?
#
loop_
_entity_poly.entity_id
_entity_poly.type
_entity_poly.pdbx_seq_one_letter_code
_entity_poly.pdbx_strand_id
1 'polypeptide(L)'
;MDKEQAENYIKAGKILQKTVEKAKKSIKPGQKLLEIALNIEKNIQGIGEGAGKLAFPVNLSINENAAHFTPSSQEEAVLKASDVMKVDVGVHVDGFIADGAFTLNPDNSHARMVEAAEKALENALAIAKEGTQLGEIGSVIEKTIGEKGFNPVQNLTGHGLMQFEQHASPSIPNIARKDERALEEGHAYAIEPFATDGKGFVREGQQSEIFSLDEPRPVRNEHARNILEFVVEKYQ
;
A
#
# COMPACT_ATOMS: atom_id res chain seq x y z
N MET A 1 21.61 -5.64 -3.36
CA MET A 1 20.79 -6.86 -3.13
C MET A 1 21.56 -8.08 -3.58
N ASP A 2 21.66 -9.11 -2.74
CA ASP A 2 22.14 -10.41 -3.20
C ASP A 2 21.04 -11.19 -3.93
N LYS A 3 21.39 -12.37 -4.46
CA LYS A 3 20.48 -13.19 -5.26
C LYS A 3 19.30 -13.74 -4.44
N GLU A 4 19.54 -14.14 -3.19
CA GLU A 4 18.52 -14.74 -2.32
C GLU A 4 17.48 -13.69 -1.91
N GLN A 5 17.95 -12.50 -1.52
CA GLN A 5 17.11 -11.34 -1.26
C GLN A 5 16.20 -11.01 -2.46
N ALA A 6 16.78 -10.96 -3.67
CA ALA A 6 16.02 -10.69 -4.90
C ALA A 6 14.97 -11.78 -5.18
N GLU A 7 15.31 -13.05 -4.98
CA GLU A 7 14.37 -14.16 -5.14
C GLU A 7 13.19 -14.07 -4.16
N ASN A 8 13.43 -13.65 -2.91
CA ASN A 8 12.37 -13.46 -1.92
C ASN A 8 11.44 -12.29 -2.28
N TYR A 9 11.97 -11.13 -2.72
CA TYR A 9 11.14 -10.04 -3.25
C TYR A 9 10.29 -10.48 -4.44
N ILE A 10 10.88 -11.19 -5.41
CA ILE A 10 10.16 -11.69 -6.58
C ILE A 10 9.07 -12.69 -6.17
N LYS A 11 9.35 -13.55 -5.19
CA LYS A 11 8.38 -14.52 -4.68
C LYS A 11 7.21 -13.82 -3.97
N ALA A 12 7.48 -12.84 -3.11
CA ALA A 12 6.46 -12.01 -2.49
C ALA A 12 5.60 -11.30 -3.55
N GLY A 13 6.24 -10.69 -4.57
CA GLY A 13 5.54 -10.03 -5.68
C GLY A 13 4.63 -10.95 -6.48
N LYS A 14 5.04 -12.19 -6.74
CA LYS A 14 4.20 -13.20 -7.41
C LYS A 14 2.98 -13.59 -6.58
N ILE A 15 3.13 -13.67 -5.26
CA ILE A 15 2.01 -13.97 -4.34
C ILE A 15 1.04 -12.79 -4.30
N LEU A 16 1.57 -11.56 -4.17
CA LEU A 16 0.79 -10.32 -4.23
C LEU A 16 0.00 -10.22 -5.54
N GLN A 17 0.65 -10.42 -6.69
CA GLN A 17 0.00 -10.36 -8.00
C GLN A 17 -1.21 -11.31 -8.09
N LYS A 18 -1.02 -12.59 -7.71
CA LYS A 18 -2.11 -13.58 -7.70
C LYS A 18 -3.22 -13.21 -6.73
N THR A 19 -2.87 -12.65 -5.58
CA THR A 19 -3.83 -12.16 -4.58
C THR A 19 -4.67 -11.03 -5.15
N VAL A 20 -4.04 -10.02 -5.76
CA VAL A 20 -4.69 -8.88 -6.41
C VAL A 20 -5.61 -9.34 -7.55
N GLU A 21 -5.15 -10.24 -8.42
CA GLU A 21 -5.97 -10.79 -9.50
C GLU A 21 -7.22 -11.51 -8.99
N LYS A 22 -7.09 -12.26 -7.89
CA LYS A 22 -8.22 -12.94 -7.25
C LYS A 22 -9.17 -11.94 -6.60
N ALA A 23 -8.63 -10.96 -5.87
CA ALA A 23 -9.39 -9.89 -5.24
C ALA A 23 -10.22 -9.08 -6.26
N LYS A 24 -9.62 -8.65 -7.38
CA LYS A 24 -10.33 -7.96 -8.47
C LYS A 24 -11.52 -8.76 -9.01
N LYS A 25 -11.42 -10.09 -9.06
CA LYS A 25 -12.50 -10.97 -9.52
C LYS A 25 -13.59 -11.18 -8.46
N SER A 26 -13.20 -11.35 -7.20
CA SER A 26 -14.11 -11.72 -6.12
C SER A 26 -14.87 -10.56 -5.49
N ILE A 27 -14.29 -9.35 -5.46
CA ILE A 27 -14.91 -8.20 -4.81
C ILE A 27 -16.09 -7.69 -5.66
N LYS A 28 -17.24 -7.51 -5.01
CA LYS A 28 -18.48 -7.01 -5.57
C LYS A 28 -19.20 -6.08 -4.58
N PRO A 29 -19.93 -5.06 -5.05
CA PRO A 29 -20.82 -4.28 -4.20
C PRO A 29 -21.78 -5.18 -3.42
N GLY A 30 -22.10 -4.79 -2.19
CA GLY A 30 -22.95 -5.54 -1.26
C GLY A 30 -22.19 -6.43 -0.27
N GLN A 31 -20.87 -6.59 -0.41
CA GLN A 31 -20.04 -7.33 0.54
C GLN A 31 -19.62 -6.43 1.72
N LYS A 32 -19.56 -7.01 2.93
CA LYS A 32 -18.97 -6.34 4.10
C LYS A 32 -17.47 -6.14 3.89
N LEU A 33 -16.95 -4.98 4.31
CA LEU A 33 -15.51 -4.70 4.20
C LEU A 33 -14.67 -5.71 4.99
N LEU A 34 -15.12 -6.10 6.18
CA LEU A 34 -14.46 -7.12 6.99
C LEU A 34 -14.32 -8.45 6.25
N GLU A 35 -15.36 -8.89 5.56
CA GLU A 35 -15.32 -10.12 4.76
C GLU A 35 -14.36 -9.99 3.57
N ILE A 36 -14.30 -8.82 2.93
CA ILE A 36 -13.34 -8.57 1.84
C ILE A 36 -11.91 -8.68 2.37
N ALA A 37 -11.58 -8.00 3.48
CA ALA A 37 -10.25 -8.01 4.08
C ALA A 37 -9.83 -9.44 4.45
N LEU A 38 -10.64 -10.15 5.25
CA LEU A 38 -10.35 -11.52 5.69
C LEU A 38 -10.17 -12.49 4.51
N ASN A 39 -10.95 -12.33 3.43
CA ASN A 39 -10.80 -13.17 2.25
C ASN A 39 -9.47 -12.90 1.52
N ILE A 40 -9.04 -11.64 1.42
CA ILE A 40 -7.74 -11.28 0.82
C ILE A 40 -6.60 -11.85 1.68
N GLU A 41 -6.63 -11.65 2.99
CA GLU A 41 -5.62 -12.14 3.92
C GLU A 41 -5.49 -13.67 3.89
N LYS A 42 -6.62 -14.38 3.89
CA LYS A 42 -6.65 -15.83 3.71
C LYS A 42 -6.08 -16.27 2.37
N ASN A 43 -6.26 -15.50 1.30
CA ASN A 43 -5.70 -15.82 0.00
C ASN A 43 -4.18 -15.70 0.00
N ILE A 44 -3.61 -14.67 0.63
CA ILE A 44 -2.15 -14.51 0.77
C ILE A 44 -1.55 -15.75 1.41
N GLN A 45 -2.12 -16.18 2.53
CA GLN A 45 -1.65 -17.35 3.29
C GLN A 45 -1.85 -18.68 2.53
N GLY A 46 -2.84 -18.74 1.63
CA GLY A 46 -3.11 -19.93 0.81
C GLY A 46 -2.30 -20.02 -0.48
N ILE A 47 -1.65 -18.95 -0.92
CA ILE A 47 -0.88 -18.89 -2.17
C ILE A 47 0.61 -19.16 -1.88
N GLY A 48 1.31 -19.74 -2.87
CA GLY A 48 2.76 -19.97 -2.76
C GLY A 48 3.14 -21.03 -1.74
N GLU A 49 2.27 -22.04 -1.56
CA GLU A 49 2.45 -23.15 -0.60
C GLU A 49 2.58 -22.66 0.86
N GLY A 50 1.97 -21.51 1.18
CA GLY A 50 2.02 -20.91 2.52
C GLY A 50 3.30 -20.12 2.81
N ALA A 51 4.14 -19.88 1.80
CA ALA A 51 5.36 -19.09 1.99
C ALA A 51 5.11 -17.59 2.18
N GLY A 52 3.99 -17.07 1.68
CA GLY A 52 3.63 -15.65 1.81
C GLY A 52 2.96 -15.37 3.15
N LYS A 53 3.41 -14.33 3.83
CA LYS A 53 2.78 -13.76 5.03
C LYS A 53 2.33 -12.34 4.74
N LEU A 54 1.43 -11.81 5.57
CA LEU A 54 1.01 -10.41 5.47
C LEU A 54 2.16 -9.51 5.91
N ALA A 55 2.54 -8.52 5.10
CA ALA A 55 3.49 -7.48 5.52
C ALA A 55 2.81 -6.44 6.42
N PHE A 56 1.54 -6.15 6.14
CA PHE A 56 0.69 -5.23 6.89
C PHE A 56 -0.79 -5.63 6.71
N PRO A 57 -1.72 -5.14 7.55
CA PRO A 57 -3.15 -5.43 7.40
C PRO A 57 -3.67 -5.00 6.03
N VAL A 58 -4.58 -5.75 5.41
CA VAL A 58 -5.16 -5.32 4.13
C VAL A 58 -5.92 -4.00 4.33
N ASN A 59 -5.56 -2.96 3.58
CA ASN A 59 -6.25 -1.67 3.67
C ASN A 59 -7.38 -1.59 2.64
N LEU A 60 -8.54 -1.10 3.05
CA LEU A 60 -9.75 -0.95 2.25
C LEU A 60 -10.30 0.47 2.35
N SER A 61 -9.47 1.46 2.02
CA SER A 61 -9.81 2.87 2.21
C SER A 61 -10.81 3.34 1.15
N ILE A 62 -11.95 3.91 1.57
CA ILE A 62 -13.07 4.27 0.68
C ILE A 62 -13.19 5.79 0.53
N ASN A 63 -13.48 6.23 -0.70
CA ASN A 63 -13.80 7.61 -1.06
C ASN A 63 -12.71 8.59 -0.57
N GLU A 64 -13.06 9.54 0.30
CA GLU A 64 -12.16 10.57 0.82
C GLU A 64 -11.00 10.03 1.68
N ASN A 65 -11.10 8.82 2.21
CA ASN A 65 -10.02 8.19 2.97
C ASN A 65 -8.97 7.65 2.00
N ALA A 66 -7.78 8.23 1.97
CA ALA A 66 -6.77 7.86 0.97
C ALA A 66 -6.10 6.51 1.24
N ALA A 67 -5.68 6.26 2.48
CA ALA A 67 -4.93 5.07 2.92
C ALA A 67 -5.21 4.77 4.41
N HIS A 68 -4.64 3.67 4.92
CA HIS A 68 -4.57 3.32 6.35
C HIS A 68 -5.91 3.01 7.05
N PHE A 69 -6.95 2.66 6.29
CA PHE A 69 -8.18 2.10 6.85
C PHE A 69 -8.22 0.58 6.66
N THR A 70 -8.45 -0.17 7.74
CA THR A 70 -8.80 -1.59 7.71
C THR A 70 -10.00 -1.81 8.64
N PRO A 71 -10.97 -2.68 8.30
CA PRO A 71 -12.16 -2.91 9.13
C PRO A 71 -11.81 -3.57 10.46
N SER A 72 -12.38 -3.07 11.56
CA SER A 72 -12.34 -3.76 12.86
C SER A 72 -13.28 -4.97 12.89
N SER A 73 -13.21 -5.79 13.93
CA SER A 73 -14.13 -6.93 14.12
C SER A 73 -15.60 -6.50 14.33
N GLN A 74 -15.85 -5.22 14.60
CA GLN A 74 -17.17 -4.64 14.77
C GLN A 74 -17.60 -3.80 13.54
N GLU A 75 -16.79 -3.78 12.48
CA GLU A 75 -17.09 -3.01 11.28
C GLU A 75 -18.24 -3.67 10.49
N GLU A 76 -19.26 -2.86 10.22
CA GLU A 76 -20.49 -3.28 9.52
C GLU A 76 -20.63 -2.59 8.16
N ALA A 77 -19.66 -1.74 7.77
CA ALA A 77 -19.63 -1.10 6.47
C ALA A 77 -19.67 -2.12 5.33
N VAL A 78 -20.46 -1.77 4.31
CA VAL A 78 -20.68 -2.56 3.10
C VAL A 78 -20.21 -1.76 1.90
N LEU A 79 -19.48 -2.40 0.99
CA LEU A 79 -19.04 -1.80 -0.26
C LEU A 79 -20.24 -1.42 -1.13
N LYS A 80 -20.36 -0.15 -1.50
CA LYS A 80 -21.39 0.35 -2.42
C LYS A 80 -20.87 0.37 -3.85
N ALA A 81 -21.79 0.38 -4.82
CA ALA A 81 -21.43 0.45 -6.24
C ALA A 81 -20.75 1.77 -6.61
N SER A 82 -21.10 2.85 -5.91
CA SER A 82 -20.56 4.19 -6.10
C SER A 82 -19.24 4.45 -5.38
N ASP A 83 -18.78 3.51 -4.56
CA ASP A 83 -17.57 3.73 -3.77
C ASP A 83 -16.32 3.67 -4.65
N VAL A 84 -15.34 4.51 -4.31
CA VAL A 84 -13.96 4.44 -4.81
C VAL A 84 -13.10 3.84 -3.72
N MET A 85 -12.91 2.53 -3.76
CA MET A 85 -12.19 1.78 -2.73
C MET A 85 -10.77 1.47 -3.19
N LYS A 86 -9.77 1.96 -2.44
CA LYS A 86 -8.38 1.54 -2.61
C LYS A 86 -8.20 0.26 -1.83
N VAL A 87 -7.75 -0.78 -2.52
CA VAL A 87 -7.39 -2.07 -1.93
C VAL A 87 -5.88 -2.18 -1.95
N ASP A 88 -5.28 -2.08 -0.77
CA ASP A 88 -3.84 -2.11 -0.59
C ASP A 88 -3.42 -3.41 0.11
N VAL A 89 -2.39 -4.06 -0.43
CA VAL A 89 -2.02 -5.42 -0.08
C VAL A 89 -0.52 -5.53 0.11
N GLY A 90 -0.10 -5.87 1.33
CA GLY A 90 1.28 -6.17 1.65
C GLY A 90 1.53 -7.65 1.80
N VAL A 91 2.51 -8.19 1.08
CA VAL A 91 2.97 -9.58 1.23
C VAL A 91 4.45 -9.59 1.51
N HIS A 92 4.92 -10.43 2.43
CA HIS A 92 6.35 -10.68 2.58
C HIS A 92 6.69 -12.17 2.52
N VAL A 93 7.93 -12.46 2.10
CA VAL A 93 8.60 -13.76 2.27
C VAL A 93 9.89 -13.46 3.02
N ASP A 94 10.06 -14.05 4.21
CA ASP A 94 11.25 -13.86 5.07
C ASP A 94 11.64 -12.37 5.30
N GLY A 95 10.62 -11.53 5.50
CA GLY A 95 10.75 -10.09 5.68
C GLY A 95 10.89 -9.27 4.40
N PHE A 96 11.07 -9.87 3.22
CA PHE A 96 11.17 -9.13 1.95
C PHE A 96 9.78 -8.81 1.40
N ILE A 97 9.43 -7.53 1.40
CA ILE A 97 8.07 -7.02 1.19
C ILE A 97 7.80 -6.75 -0.29
N ALA A 98 6.67 -7.21 -0.78
CA ALA A 98 5.99 -6.67 -1.94
C ALA A 98 4.79 -5.86 -1.45
N ASP A 99 4.75 -4.59 -1.87
CA ASP A 99 3.72 -3.62 -1.57
C ASP A 99 3.01 -3.24 -2.88
N GLY A 100 1.68 -3.21 -2.88
CA GLY A 100 0.93 -3.00 -4.11
C GLY A 100 -0.57 -2.84 -3.90
N ALA A 101 -1.10 -1.80 -4.53
CA ALA A 101 -2.51 -1.43 -4.43
C ALA A 101 -3.22 -1.42 -5.79
N PHE A 102 -4.55 -1.46 -5.75
CA PHE A 102 -5.42 -1.12 -6.88
C PHE A 102 -6.67 -0.40 -6.41
N THR A 103 -7.32 0.35 -7.30
CA THR A 103 -8.58 1.03 -7.00
C THR A 103 -9.75 0.29 -7.63
N LEU A 104 -10.80 0.05 -6.85
CA LEU A 104 -12.11 -0.39 -7.32
C LEU A 104 -13.04 0.80 -7.41
N ASN A 105 -13.68 0.97 -8.56
CA ASN A 105 -14.78 1.89 -8.75
C ASN A 105 -15.89 1.18 -9.55
N PRO A 106 -16.75 0.40 -8.89
CA PRO A 106 -17.62 -0.59 -9.56
C PRO A 106 -18.60 0.00 -10.59
N ASP A 107 -19.11 1.21 -10.35
CA ASP A 107 -20.03 1.89 -11.27
C ASP A 107 -19.31 2.75 -12.33
N ASN A 108 -17.97 2.79 -12.32
CA ASN A 108 -17.12 3.60 -13.20
C ASN A 108 -17.37 5.12 -13.12
N SER A 109 -18.07 5.62 -12.09
CA SER A 109 -18.34 7.05 -11.89
C SER A 109 -17.07 7.92 -11.79
N HIS A 110 -15.96 7.33 -11.37
CA HIS A 110 -14.66 7.96 -11.18
C HIS A 110 -13.56 7.36 -12.08
N ALA A 111 -13.95 6.69 -13.18
CA ALA A 111 -13.00 6.00 -14.06
C ALA A 111 -11.85 6.90 -14.56
N ARG A 112 -12.12 8.17 -14.87
CA ARG A 112 -11.07 9.13 -15.29
C ARG A 112 -10.03 9.41 -14.20
N MET A 113 -10.44 9.40 -12.93
CA MET A 113 -9.54 9.62 -11.80
C MET A 113 -8.68 8.39 -11.53
N VAL A 114 -9.30 7.20 -11.62
CA VAL A 114 -8.58 5.92 -11.53
C VAL A 114 -7.54 5.82 -12.65
N GLU A 115 -7.93 6.14 -13.89
CA GLU A 115 -7.02 6.16 -15.04
C GLU A 115 -5.88 7.19 -14.85
N ALA A 116 -6.09 8.28 -14.11
CA ALA A 116 -5.04 9.24 -13.80
C ALA A 116 -3.96 8.67 -12.90
N ALA A 117 -4.36 8.01 -11.80
CA ALA A 117 -3.42 7.35 -10.91
C ALA A 117 -2.69 6.19 -11.62
N GLU A 118 -3.42 5.36 -12.38
CA GLU A 118 -2.84 4.24 -13.13
C GLU A 118 -1.84 4.72 -14.19
N LYS A 119 -2.18 5.77 -14.95
CA LYS A 119 -1.26 6.29 -15.97
C LYS A 119 -0.05 6.99 -15.36
N ALA A 120 -0.22 7.66 -14.22
CA ALA A 120 0.89 8.24 -13.48
C ALA A 120 1.86 7.16 -13.00
N LEU A 121 1.35 6.03 -12.51
CA LEU A 121 2.17 4.90 -12.09
C LEU A 121 2.90 4.27 -13.29
N GLU A 122 2.20 4.04 -14.40
CA GLU A 122 2.80 3.52 -15.63
C GLU A 122 3.96 4.41 -16.12
N ASN A 123 3.74 5.73 -16.17
CA ASN A 123 4.75 6.68 -16.61
C ASN A 123 5.93 6.78 -15.62
N ALA A 124 5.67 6.72 -14.31
CA ALA A 124 6.71 6.71 -13.29
C ALA A 124 7.58 5.45 -13.39
N LEU A 125 6.96 4.27 -13.53
CA LEU A 125 7.67 3.00 -13.71
C LEU A 125 8.49 2.97 -15.00
N ALA A 126 8.01 3.62 -16.08
CA ALA A 126 8.74 3.69 -17.35
C ALA A 126 10.09 4.43 -17.25
N ILE A 127 10.23 5.34 -16.29
CA ILE A 127 11.49 6.06 -16.04
C ILE A 127 12.26 5.53 -14.82
N ALA A 128 11.65 4.66 -14.01
CA ALA A 128 12.24 4.14 -12.79
C ALA A 128 13.38 3.16 -13.12
N LYS A 129 14.62 3.64 -12.95
CA LYS A 129 15.85 2.86 -13.05
C LYS A 129 16.90 3.48 -12.12
N GLU A 130 18.00 2.76 -11.93
CA GLU A 130 19.16 3.29 -11.20
C GLU A 130 19.56 4.69 -11.72
N GLY A 131 19.77 5.61 -10.80
CA GLY A 131 20.16 6.99 -11.09
C GLY A 131 18.99 7.93 -11.43
N THR A 132 17.76 7.43 -11.58
CA THR A 132 16.59 8.30 -11.76
C THR A 132 16.33 9.09 -10.48
N GLN A 133 16.27 10.42 -10.59
CA GLN A 133 16.08 11.29 -9.43
C GLN A 133 14.65 11.17 -8.88
N LEU A 134 14.51 11.18 -7.56
CA LEU A 134 13.20 11.09 -6.90
C LEU A 134 12.30 12.28 -7.27
N GLY A 135 12.88 13.48 -7.41
CA GLY A 135 12.17 14.66 -7.89
C GLY A 135 11.65 14.54 -9.33
N GLU A 136 12.34 13.77 -10.19
CA GLU A 136 11.90 13.50 -11.57
C GLU A 136 10.67 12.58 -11.58
N ILE A 137 10.68 11.54 -10.75
CA ILE A 137 9.54 10.64 -10.55
C ILE A 137 8.32 11.44 -10.09
N GLY A 138 8.47 12.28 -9.06
CA GLY A 138 7.39 13.14 -8.59
C GLY A 138 6.89 14.13 -9.64
N SER A 139 7.77 14.66 -10.49
CA SER A 139 7.40 15.55 -11.59
C SER A 139 6.58 14.83 -12.66
N VAL A 140 6.93 13.59 -12.99
CA VAL A 140 6.17 12.76 -13.95
C VAL A 140 4.78 12.44 -13.41
N ILE A 141 4.70 12.08 -12.12
CA ILE A 141 3.42 11.78 -11.46
C ILE A 141 2.51 13.01 -11.44
N GLU A 142 3.00 14.14 -10.93
CA GLU A 142 2.21 15.39 -10.84
C GLU A 142 1.74 15.86 -12.21
N LYS A 143 2.62 15.85 -13.22
CA LYS A 143 2.26 16.22 -14.59
C LYS A 143 1.16 15.31 -15.13
N THR A 144 1.31 13.99 -14.99
CA THR A 144 0.36 13.01 -15.54
C THR A 144 -1.02 13.15 -14.89
N ILE A 145 -1.07 13.33 -13.57
CA ILE A 145 -2.33 13.52 -12.83
C ILE A 145 -2.98 14.86 -13.20
N GLY A 146 -2.17 15.94 -13.25
CA GLY A 146 -2.64 17.28 -13.60
C GLY A 146 -3.19 17.39 -15.03
N GLU A 147 -2.55 16.76 -16.01
CA GLU A 147 -3.02 16.74 -17.41
C GLU A 147 -4.39 16.07 -17.57
N LYS A 148 -4.77 15.16 -16.66
CA LYS A 148 -6.10 14.55 -16.65
C LYS A 148 -7.15 15.35 -15.87
N GLY A 149 -6.75 16.45 -15.23
CA GLY A 149 -7.63 17.38 -14.51
C GLY A 149 -7.82 17.07 -13.03
N PHE A 150 -6.90 16.32 -12.41
CA PHE A 150 -6.94 15.96 -10.99
C PHE A 150 -5.73 16.52 -10.25
N ASN A 151 -5.76 16.47 -8.92
CA ASN A 151 -4.66 16.89 -8.06
C ASN A 151 -3.93 15.66 -7.50
N PRO A 152 -2.57 15.65 -7.51
CA PRO A 152 -1.81 14.67 -6.74
C PRO A 152 -1.95 14.94 -5.24
N VAL A 153 -1.98 13.90 -4.41
CA VAL A 153 -1.88 14.06 -2.95
C VAL A 153 -0.42 14.32 -2.57
N GLN A 154 -0.14 15.51 -2.05
CA GLN A 154 1.22 16.02 -1.91
C GLN A 154 1.98 15.50 -0.69
N ASN A 155 1.25 15.05 0.34
CA ASN A 155 1.79 14.54 1.60
C ASN A 155 1.55 13.04 1.79
N LEU A 156 1.27 12.31 0.70
CA LEU A 156 1.39 10.85 0.60
C LEU A 156 2.38 10.53 -0.51
N THR A 157 3.26 9.58 -0.26
CA THR A 157 4.43 9.30 -1.08
C THR A 157 4.70 7.81 -1.06
N GLY A 158 5.28 7.29 -2.15
CA GLY A 158 5.94 6.00 -2.09
C GLY A 158 7.15 6.00 -1.15
N HIS A 159 7.85 4.89 -1.06
CA HIS A 159 8.92 4.70 -0.08
C HIS A 159 9.88 3.59 -0.47
N GLY A 160 11.03 3.53 0.21
CA GLY A 160 11.91 2.37 0.17
C GLY A 160 11.30 1.20 0.94
N LEU A 161 11.75 0.00 0.60
CA LEU A 161 11.41 -1.25 1.29
C LEU A 161 12.70 -1.92 1.76
N MET A 162 12.72 -2.36 3.02
CA MET A 162 13.80 -3.19 3.57
C MET A 162 13.23 -4.44 4.23
N GLN A 163 14.12 -5.36 4.61
CA GLN A 163 13.70 -6.60 5.27
C GLN A 163 12.99 -6.27 6.61
N PHE A 164 11.73 -6.68 6.74
CA PHE A 164 10.82 -6.39 7.87
C PHE A 164 10.47 -4.91 8.09
N GLU A 165 10.90 -4.00 7.20
CA GLU A 165 10.63 -2.57 7.32
C GLU A 165 9.89 -2.09 6.07
N GLN A 166 8.58 -1.87 6.23
CA GLN A 166 7.72 -1.38 5.15
C GLN A 166 8.12 0.02 4.72
N HIS A 167 8.35 0.95 5.66
CA HIS A 167 8.62 2.35 5.34
C HIS A 167 10.09 2.70 5.52
N ALA A 168 10.93 2.23 4.61
CA ALA A 168 12.33 2.62 4.57
C ALA A 168 12.54 3.91 3.79
N SER A 169 13.66 4.59 4.06
CA SER A 169 14.10 5.69 3.20
C SER A 169 14.47 5.18 1.80
N PRO A 170 14.33 6.02 0.76
CA PRO A 170 13.77 7.37 0.75
C PRO A 170 12.26 7.36 0.44
N SER A 171 11.57 8.44 0.81
CA SER A 171 10.23 8.72 0.29
C SER A 171 10.27 9.06 -1.20
N ILE A 172 9.35 8.51 -1.98
CA ILE A 172 9.19 8.75 -3.43
C ILE A 172 8.01 9.71 -3.63
N PRO A 173 8.26 10.98 -3.97
CA PRO A 173 7.22 11.99 -3.97
C PRO A 173 6.21 11.81 -5.10
N ASN A 174 4.96 12.22 -4.85
CA ASN A 174 3.91 12.32 -5.87
C ASN A 174 3.83 13.70 -6.55
N ILE A 175 4.74 14.61 -6.18
CA ILE A 175 4.88 15.94 -6.77
C ILE A 175 6.32 16.31 -7.04
N ALA A 176 6.53 17.27 -7.94
CA ALA A 176 7.85 17.82 -8.19
C ALA A 176 8.46 18.35 -6.88
N ARG A 177 9.66 17.86 -6.56
CA ARG A 177 10.47 18.30 -5.42
C ARG A 177 11.89 18.53 -5.89
N LYS A 178 12.57 19.48 -5.26
CA LYS A 178 14.03 19.62 -5.37
C LYS A 178 14.69 18.54 -4.51
N ASP A 179 14.62 17.30 -4.97
CA ASP A 179 15.20 16.14 -4.33
C ASP A 179 16.18 15.48 -5.32
N GLU A 180 17.47 15.67 -5.05
CA GLU A 180 18.57 15.19 -5.88
C GLU A 180 18.97 13.74 -5.55
N ARG A 181 18.34 13.11 -4.54
CA ARG A 181 18.49 11.68 -4.30
C ARG A 181 17.94 10.91 -5.51
N ALA A 182 18.46 9.72 -5.72
CA ALA A 182 18.08 8.88 -6.86
C ALA A 182 17.75 7.46 -6.41
N LEU A 183 17.08 6.71 -7.28
CA LEU A 183 16.94 5.27 -7.10
C LEU A 183 18.32 4.62 -7.19
N GLU A 184 18.62 3.74 -6.24
CA GLU A 184 19.92 3.09 -6.10
C GLU A 184 19.84 1.62 -6.53
N GLU A 185 20.92 1.10 -7.10
CA GLU A 185 21.02 -0.31 -7.45
C GLU A 185 20.83 -1.18 -6.19
N GLY A 186 20.12 -2.30 -6.35
CA GLY A 186 19.99 -3.29 -5.29
C GLY A 186 19.08 -2.89 -4.13
N HIS A 187 18.19 -1.93 -4.33
CA HIS A 187 17.13 -1.54 -3.40
C HIS A 187 15.75 -1.93 -3.94
N ALA A 188 14.76 -2.00 -3.04
CA ALA A 188 13.36 -2.20 -3.36
C ALA A 188 12.56 -0.94 -2.98
N TYR A 189 11.55 -0.63 -3.77
CA TYR A 189 10.76 0.60 -3.63
C TYR A 189 9.28 0.34 -3.93
N ALA A 190 8.40 1.00 -3.17
CA ALA A 190 6.99 1.17 -3.50
C ALA A 190 6.80 2.53 -4.20
N ILE A 191 6.20 2.53 -5.38
CA ILE A 191 5.80 3.75 -6.11
C ILE A 191 4.28 3.76 -6.17
N GLU A 192 3.65 4.74 -5.53
CA GLU A 192 2.21 4.75 -5.28
C GLU A 192 1.60 6.15 -5.51
N PRO A 193 1.15 6.44 -6.75
CA PRO A 193 0.45 7.68 -7.07
C PRO A 193 -0.95 7.74 -6.49
N PHE A 194 -1.24 8.84 -5.79
CA PHE A 194 -2.58 9.18 -5.30
C PHE A 194 -3.13 10.38 -6.08
N ALA A 195 -4.24 10.18 -6.79
CA ALA A 195 -4.99 11.23 -7.47
C ALA A 195 -6.28 11.56 -6.70
N THR A 196 -6.66 12.84 -6.67
CA THR A 196 -7.89 13.31 -6.02
C THR A 196 -8.52 14.47 -6.78
N ASP A 197 -9.84 14.59 -6.73
CA ASP A 197 -10.61 15.78 -7.11
C ASP A 197 -10.71 16.82 -5.96
N GLY A 198 -10.18 16.48 -4.78
CA GLY A 198 -10.08 17.37 -3.62
C GLY A 198 -8.81 18.22 -3.63
N LYS A 199 -8.38 18.64 -2.43
CA LYS A 199 -7.28 19.61 -2.26
C LYS A 199 -5.87 19.06 -2.49
N GLY A 200 -5.72 17.75 -2.67
CA GLY A 200 -4.39 17.12 -2.78
C GLY A 200 -3.62 17.08 -1.46
N PHE A 201 -4.31 17.00 -0.31
CA PHE A 201 -3.67 16.92 1.00
C PHE A 201 -4.50 16.10 1.98
N VAL A 202 -3.89 15.15 2.68
CA VAL A 202 -4.54 14.30 3.68
C VAL A 202 -4.23 14.73 5.11
N ARG A 203 -5.09 14.33 6.04
CA ARG A 203 -4.92 14.48 7.49
C ARG A 203 -5.28 13.16 8.15
N GLU A 204 -4.79 12.96 9.37
CA GLU A 204 -5.17 11.81 10.18
C GLU A 204 -6.68 11.79 10.41
N GLY A 205 -7.28 10.60 10.26
CA GLY A 205 -8.66 10.32 10.59
C GLY A 205 -8.84 10.13 12.10
N GLN A 206 -10.08 9.86 12.53
CA GLN A 206 -10.40 9.69 13.96
C GLN A 206 -10.20 8.25 14.47
N GLN A 207 -10.14 7.28 13.56
CA GLN A 207 -10.08 5.85 13.90
C GLN A 207 -8.71 5.29 13.54
N SER A 208 -8.18 4.40 14.38
CA SER A 208 -6.91 3.72 14.16
C SER A 208 -7.07 2.23 14.46
N GLU A 209 -7.01 1.42 13.42
CA GLU A 209 -7.06 -0.06 13.50
C GLU A 209 -5.71 -0.70 13.13
N ILE A 210 -4.75 0.12 12.69
CA ILE A 210 -3.42 -0.32 12.26
C ILE A 210 -2.39 0.23 13.25
N PHE A 211 -1.53 -0.66 13.75
CA PHE A 211 -0.46 -0.33 14.69
C PHE A 211 0.82 -1.03 14.24
N SER A 212 1.95 -0.40 14.48
CA SER A 212 3.28 -0.99 14.34
C SER A 212 4.06 -0.80 15.64
N LEU A 213 4.90 -1.78 15.99
CA LEU A 213 5.80 -1.65 17.14
C LEU A 213 7.05 -0.91 16.69
N ASP A 214 7.32 0.24 17.32
CA ASP A 214 8.55 1.00 17.10
C ASP A 214 9.74 0.34 17.82
N GLU A 215 9.70 0.32 19.16
CA GLU A 215 10.73 -0.30 19.98
C GLU A 215 10.10 -0.97 21.22
N PRO A 216 10.41 -2.25 21.52
CA PRO A 216 9.97 -2.88 22.75
C PRO A 216 10.66 -2.25 23.96
N ARG A 217 9.87 -1.79 24.95
CA ARG A 217 10.38 -1.19 26.18
C ARG A 217 9.87 -1.90 27.42
N PRO A 218 10.60 -1.89 28.56
CA PRO A 218 10.11 -2.50 29.80
C PRO A 218 8.80 -1.87 30.28
N VAL A 219 7.74 -2.68 30.39
CA VAL A 219 6.41 -2.25 30.84
C VAL A 219 6.09 -2.81 32.22
N ARG A 220 5.72 -1.94 33.17
CA ARG A 220 5.33 -2.34 34.54
C ARG A 220 3.92 -2.90 34.63
N ASN A 221 2.98 -2.34 33.88
CA ASN A 221 1.60 -2.82 33.83
C ASN A 221 1.56 -4.22 33.18
N GLU A 222 0.98 -5.20 33.88
CA GLU A 222 0.95 -6.60 33.43
C GLU A 222 0.19 -6.77 32.11
N HIS A 223 -0.99 -6.17 31.98
CA HIS A 223 -1.80 -6.32 30.77
C HIS A 223 -1.11 -5.74 29.53
N ALA A 224 -0.53 -4.54 29.65
CA ALA A 224 0.23 -3.93 28.58
C ALA A 224 1.51 -4.70 28.24
N ARG A 225 2.15 -5.36 29.23
CA ARG A 225 3.28 -6.26 28.99
C ARG A 225 2.85 -7.49 28.19
N ASN A 226 1.73 -8.12 28.54
CA ASN A 226 1.20 -9.27 27.82
C ASN A 226 0.86 -8.92 26.36
N ILE A 227 0.34 -7.71 26.11
CA ILE A 227 0.12 -7.21 24.75
C ILE A 227 1.45 -7.03 24.01
N LEU A 228 2.45 -6.41 24.65
CA LEU A 228 3.77 -6.24 24.04
C LEU A 228 4.43 -7.59 23.70
N GLU A 229 4.38 -8.56 24.61
CA GLU A 229 4.91 -9.92 24.39
C GLU A 229 4.21 -10.59 23.20
N PHE A 230 2.88 -10.51 23.13
CA PHE A 230 2.11 -11.01 21.99
C PHE A 230 2.49 -10.33 20.66
N VAL A 231 2.66 -9.00 20.66
CA VAL A 231 3.03 -8.25 19.46
C VAL A 231 4.43 -8.65 18.98
N VAL A 232 5.39 -8.77 19.90
CA VAL A 232 6.77 -9.20 19.59
C VAL A 232 6.79 -10.63 19.07
N GLU A 233 6.06 -11.57 19.69
CA GLU A 233 6.04 -12.97 19.24
C GLU A 233 5.41 -13.13 17.84
N LYS A 234 4.41 -12.31 17.51
CA LYS A 234 3.58 -12.51 16.33
C LYS A 234 3.95 -11.63 15.14
N TYR A 235 4.48 -10.44 15.36
CA TYR A 235 4.65 -9.40 14.33
C TYR A 235 6.07 -8.81 14.26
N GLN A 236 7.05 -9.39 14.98
CA GLN A 236 8.48 -9.10 14.85
C GLN A 236 9.22 -10.40 14.54
#